data_AF-A0A7J3S903-F1
#
_entry.id   AF-A0A7J3S903-F1
#
_cell.length_a   1.000
_cell.length_b   1.000
_cell.length_c   1.000
_cell.angle_alpha   90.00
_cell.angle_beta   90.00
_cell.angle_gamma   90.00
#
_symmetry.space_group_name_H-M   'P 1'
#
loop_
_entity.id
_entity.type
_entity.pdbx_description
1 polymer ?
#
loop_
_entity_poly.entity_id
_entity_poly.type
_entity_poly.pdbx_seq_one_letter_code
_entity_poly.pdbx_strand_id
1 'polypeptide(L)'
;IDLYKRSILKGADWKKARENAEMVHEKVIDIRKVPEDRRRFGTVPVDPEAAYDAGTTLIGCDAGKNGDKLEELTSIGHEIYQEDGIHTLFATLDYVSALIAKRLIDEAFEEEVIEDGSVLGVTGRAGITGEKPRLILEYVNKRFKDVVFVSDALALGAAVMARCMNSMGTPHTPIGGRQKGPCILGMRRKLQRKKEEKWIE
;
A
#
# COMPACT_ATOMS: atom_id res chain seq x y z
N ILE A 1 10.98 17.34 18.79
CA ILE A 1 9.77 17.75 18.04
C ILE A 1 8.94 16.49 17.85
N ASP A 2 7.70 16.47 18.35
CA ASP A 2 6.79 15.33 18.13
C ASP A 2 6.20 15.45 16.72
N LEU A 3 6.78 14.68 15.79
CA LEU A 3 6.46 14.71 14.36
C LEU A 3 5.03 14.21 14.05
N TYR A 4 4.31 13.69 15.05
CA TYR A 4 3.05 12.99 14.86
C TYR A 4 1.83 13.82 15.24
N LYS A 5 2.03 15.00 15.85
CA LYS A 5 0.93 15.93 16.12
C LYS A 5 0.61 16.69 14.85
N ARG A 6 -0.67 16.69 14.45
CA ARG A 6 -1.21 17.59 13.39
C ARG A 6 -0.83 19.06 13.56
N SER A 7 -0.44 19.47 14.76
CA SER A 7 0.11 20.80 15.02
C SER A 7 1.35 21.13 14.17
N ILE A 8 2.15 20.14 13.75
CA ILE A 8 3.33 20.37 12.90
C ILE A 8 2.95 20.77 11.46
N LEU A 9 1.68 20.59 11.08
CA LEU A 9 1.16 21.03 9.78
C LEU A 9 0.45 22.41 9.88
N LYS A 10 0.32 22.97 11.09
CA LYS A 10 -0.27 24.30 11.26
C LYS A 10 0.67 25.35 10.68
N GLY A 11 0.21 26.07 9.67
CA GLY A 11 1.00 27.09 8.96
C GLY A 11 1.73 26.58 7.73
N ALA A 12 1.52 25.32 7.31
CA ALA A 12 2.05 24.81 6.05
C ALA A 12 1.39 25.49 4.84
N ASP A 13 2.18 25.81 3.82
CA ASP A 13 1.65 26.19 2.50
C ASP A 13 1.24 24.92 1.73
N TRP A 14 -0.05 24.61 1.78
CA TRP A 14 -0.61 23.41 1.14
C TRP A 14 -0.58 23.45 -0.39
N LYS A 15 -0.54 24.64 -0.99
CA LYS A 15 -0.48 24.78 -2.44
C LYS A 15 0.94 24.47 -2.91
N LYS A 16 1.93 25.12 -2.29
CA LYS A 16 3.34 24.87 -2.62
C LYS A 16 3.75 23.44 -2.28
N ALA A 17 3.25 22.87 -1.17
CA ALA A 17 3.48 21.47 -0.82
C ALA A 17 3.00 20.49 -1.90
N ARG A 18 1.87 20.78 -2.55
CA ARG A 18 1.36 19.96 -3.65
C ARG A 18 2.23 20.08 -4.90
N GLU A 19 2.57 21.32 -5.28
CA GLU A 19 3.45 21.60 -6.44
C GLU A 19 4.82 20.92 -6.28
N ASN A 20 5.41 21.00 -5.07
CA ASN A 20 6.65 20.32 -4.74
C ASN A 20 6.52 18.79 -4.87
N ALA A 21 5.42 18.21 -4.39
CA ALA A 21 5.20 16.77 -4.48
C ALA A 21 5.03 16.29 -5.93
N GLU A 22 4.28 17.02 -6.76
CA GLU A 22 4.14 16.75 -8.19
C GLU A 22 5.51 16.78 -8.88
N MET A 23 6.33 17.80 -8.60
CA MET A 23 7.69 17.93 -9.12
C MET A 23 8.62 16.79 -8.69
N VAL A 24 8.57 16.34 -7.43
CA VAL A 24 9.31 15.16 -6.96
C VAL A 24 8.88 13.90 -7.71
N HIS A 25 7.58 13.74 -7.95
CA HIS A 25 7.05 12.58 -8.66
C HIS A 25 7.43 12.55 -10.13
N GLU A 26 7.55 13.70 -10.79
CA GLU A 26 7.97 13.81 -12.18
C GLU A 26 9.48 13.58 -12.35
N LYS A 27 10.30 14.12 -11.44
CA LYS A 27 11.75 14.12 -11.59
C LYS A 27 12.44 12.90 -11.00
N VAL A 28 11.93 12.40 -9.88
CA VAL A 28 12.66 11.43 -9.03
C VAL A 28 11.94 10.10 -8.93
N ILE A 29 10.63 10.09 -8.70
CA ILE A 29 9.91 8.86 -8.34
C ILE A 29 9.48 8.05 -9.58
N ASP A 30 10.02 6.85 -9.67
CA ASP A 30 9.66 5.84 -10.66
C ASP A 30 8.71 4.80 -10.04
N ILE A 31 7.52 4.67 -10.61
CA ILE A 31 6.50 3.69 -10.22
C ILE A 31 5.98 3.04 -11.48
N ARG A 32 6.06 1.72 -11.53
CA ARG A 32 5.67 0.88 -12.69
C ARG A 32 5.69 -0.60 -12.30
N LYS A 33 5.14 -1.45 -13.18
CA LYS A 33 5.49 -2.87 -13.23
C LYS A 33 7.00 -3.04 -13.34
N VAL A 34 7.55 -3.91 -12.51
CA VAL A 34 9.00 -4.16 -12.46
C VAL A 34 9.45 -4.82 -13.77
N PRO A 35 10.43 -4.28 -14.52
CA PRO A 35 10.92 -4.93 -15.74
C PRO A 35 11.55 -6.31 -15.47
N GLU A 36 11.37 -7.26 -16.38
CA GLU A 36 11.87 -8.64 -16.28
C GLU A 36 13.40 -8.74 -16.12
N ASP A 37 14.14 -7.80 -16.71
CA ASP A 37 15.60 -7.75 -16.68
C ASP A 37 16.18 -7.25 -15.34
N ARG A 38 15.33 -6.88 -14.38
CA ARG A 38 15.77 -6.29 -13.11
C ARG A 38 16.05 -7.35 -12.06
N ARG A 39 17.20 -7.22 -11.39
CA ARG A 39 17.52 -7.95 -10.15
C ARG A 39 17.33 -7.11 -8.89
N ARG A 40 17.07 -5.81 -9.06
CA ARG A 40 16.77 -4.83 -8.02
C ARG A 40 15.77 -3.82 -8.56
N PHE A 41 14.91 -3.33 -7.68
CA PHE A 41 14.07 -2.16 -7.93
C PHE A 41 14.16 -1.27 -6.69
N GLY A 42 14.73 -0.08 -6.85
CA GLY A 42 15.27 0.68 -5.72
C GLY A 42 16.33 -0.09 -4.94
N THR A 43 16.26 0.00 -3.63
CA THR A 43 17.20 -0.68 -2.72
C THR A 43 16.80 -2.13 -2.45
N VAL A 44 15.72 -2.62 -3.05
CA VAL A 44 15.13 -3.94 -2.77
C VAL A 44 15.57 -4.95 -3.84
N PRO A 45 16.12 -6.12 -3.46
CA PRO A 45 16.35 -7.21 -4.41
C PRO A 45 15.01 -7.79 -4.89
N VAL A 46 14.90 -8.07 -6.18
CA VAL A 46 13.69 -8.62 -6.81
C VAL A 46 14.07 -9.73 -7.78
N ASP A 47 13.13 -10.66 -7.99
CA ASP A 47 13.23 -11.71 -9.01
C ASP A 47 11.94 -11.73 -9.87
N PRO A 48 11.85 -10.83 -10.88
CA PRO A 48 10.65 -10.67 -11.67
C PRO A 48 10.33 -11.90 -12.51
N GLU A 49 11.35 -12.58 -13.04
CA GLU A 49 11.23 -13.83 -13.80
C GLU A 49 10.45 -14.88 -12.98
N ALA A 50 10.95 -15.21 -11.78
CA ALA A 50 10.29 -16.17 -10.91
C ALA A 50 8.89 -15.71 -10.47
N ALA A 51 8.68 -14.41 -10.26
CA ALA A 51 7.37 -13.87 -9.88
C ALA A 51 6.34 -14.02 -11.01
N TYR A 52 6.72 -13.69 -12.26
CA TYR A 52 5.83 -13.76 -13.41
C TYR A 52 5.55 -15.19 -13.84
N ASP A 53 6.53 -16.09 -13.75
CA ASP A 53 6.32 -17.53 -13.92
C ASP A 53 5.29 -18.08 -12.91
N ALA A 54 5.24 -17.51 -11.70
CA ALA A 54 4.26 -17.83 -10.67
C ALA A 54 2.92 -17.08 -10.81
N GLY A 55 2.73 -16.30 -11.87
CA GLY A 55 1.52 -15.49 -12.09
C GLY A 55 1.37 -14.32 -11.10
N THR A 56 2.47 -13.82 -10.55
CA THR A 56 2.49 -12.72 -9.57
C THR A 56 3.00 -11.43 -10.22
N THR A 57 2.15 -10.42 -10.31
CA THR A 57 2.57 -9.09 -10.77
C THR A 57 3.38 -8.37 -9.69
N LEU A 58 4.57 -7.90 -10.06
CA LEU A 58 5.41 -7.03 -9.23
C LEU A 58 5.27 -5.59 -9.70
N ILE A 59 4.83 -4.72 -8.80
CA ILE A 59 4.76 -3.27 -9.00
C ILE A 59 5.74 -2.63 -8.02
N GLY A 60 6.65 -1.83 -8.54
CA GLY A 60 7.73 -1.23 -7.76
C GLY A 60 7.57 0.28 -7.56
N CYS A 61 8.25 0.81 -6.55
CA CYS A 61 8.48 2.24 -6.35
C CYS A 61 9.98 2.46 -6.09
N ASP A 62 10.60 3.35 -6.87
CA ASP A 62 12.03 3.65 -6.84
C ASP A 62 12.25 5.18 -6.90
N ALA A 63 13.41 5.63 -6.44
CA ALA A 63 13.94 6.97 -6.68
C ALA A 63 15.01 6.85 -7.77
N GLY A 64 14.64 7.09 -9.02
CA GLY A 64 15.49 6.91 -10.19
C GLY A 64 15.64 5.45 -10.59
N LYS A 65 16.88 4.96 -10.64
CA LYS A 65 17.23 3.57 -10.97
C LYS A 65 18.10 2.96 -9.87
N ASN A 66 17.54 2.01 -9.15
CA ASN A 66 18.14 1.37 -7.97
C ASN A 66 18.52 2.37 -6.87
N GLY A 67 17.71 3.42 -6.69
CA GLY A 67 17.92 4.45 -5.67
C GLY A 67 19.02 5.47 -5.98
N ASP A 68 19.48 5.57 -7.23
CA ASP A 68 20.52 6.52 -7.63
C ASP A 68 20.13 8.01 -7.42
N LYS A 69 18.84 8.31 -7.31
CA LYS A 69 18.33 9.67 -7.02
C LYS A 69 17.98 9.93 -5.56
N LEU A 70 18.37 9.07 -4.62
CA LEU A 70 18.13 9.32 -3.19
C LEU A 70 18.86 10.57 -2.67
N GLU A 71 20.05 10.87 -3.19
CA GLU A 71 20.77 12.10 -2.87
C GLU A 71 20.04 13.34 -3.40
N GLU A 72 19.54 13.27 -4.64
CA GLU A 72 18.72 14.33 -5.24
C GLU A 72 17.44 14.59 -4.42
N LEU A 73 16.75 13.53 -3.98
CA LEU A 73 15.58 13.63 -3.10
C LEU A 73 15.93 14.35 -1.78
N THR A 74 17.12 14.09 -1.24
CA THR A 74 17.61 14.71 0.00
C THR A 74 17.87 16.19 -0.21
N SER A 75 18.50 16.57 -1.34
CA SER A 75 18.73 17.97 -1.70
C SER A 75 17.42 18.74 -1.89
N ILE A 76 16.44 18.16 -2.60
CA ILE A 76 15.11 18.76 -2.76
C ILE A 76 14.44 19.00 -1.40
N GLY A 77 14.48 18.00 -0.50
CA GLY A 77 13.94 18.14 0.85
C GLY A 77 14.63 19.25 1.66
N HIS A 78 15.95 19.41 1.49
CA HIS A 78 16.71 20.48 2.12
C HIS A 78 16.31 21.87 1.58
N GLU A 79 16.17 22.01 0.26
CA GLU A 79 15.73 23.26 -0.37
C GLU A 79 14.35 23.69 0.11
N ILE A 80 13.37 22.78 0.10
CA ILE A 80 12.02 23.05 0.60
C ILE A 80 12.05 23.48 2.08
N TYR A 81 12.90 22.85 2.89
CA TYR A 81 13.05 23.23 4.29
C TYR A 81 13.62 24.65 4.46
N GLN A 82 14.62 25.03 3.66
CA GLN A 82 15.23 26.36 3.75
C GLN A 82 14.29 27.45 3.26
N GLU A 83 13.56 27.20 2.18
CA GLU A 83 12.68 28.21 1.56
C GLU A 83 11.32 28.32 2.26
N ASP A 84 10.70 27.19 2.58
CA ASP A 84 9.29 27.14 3.01
C ASP A 84 9.11 26.68 4.45
N GLY A 85 10.20 26.26 5.09
CA GLY A 85 10.21 25.81 6.46
C GLY A 85 9.70 24.38 6.68
N ILE A 86 9.81 23.96 7.94
CA ILE A 86 9.49 22.60 8.40
C ILE A 86 8.04 22.20 8.12
N HIS A 87 7.08 23.12 8.27
CA HIS A 87 5.66 22.83 8.15
C HIS A 87 5.29 22.44 6.71
N THR A 88 5.79 23.20 5.72
CA THR A 88 5.58 22.95 4.30
C THR A 88 6.33 21.70 3.84
N LEU A 89 7.53 21.43 4.36
CA LEU A 89 8.22 20.16 4.12
C LEU A 89 7.37 18.95 4.54
N PHE A 90 6.80 18.95 5.75
CA PHE A 90 5.96 17.84 6.20
C PHE A 90 4.67 17.69 5.37
N ALA A 91 4.03 18.79 4.99
CA ALA A 91 2.89 18.74 4.08
C ALA A 91 3.28 18.18 2.71
N THR A 92 4.49 18.51 2.21
CA THR A 92 5.02 17.96 0.96
C THR A 92 5.22 16.45 1.07
N LEU A 93 5.81 15.96 2.17
CA LEU A 93 5.99 14.52 2.41
C LEU A 93 4.65 13.77 2.46
N ASP A 94 3.61 14.37 3.02
CA ASP A 94 2.27 13.80 3.03
C ASP A 94 1.69 13.70 1.61
N TYR A 95 1.87 14.73 0.77
CA TYR A 95 1.45 14.67 -0.64
C TYR A 95 2.25 13.64 -1.46
N VAL A 96 3.58 13.61 -1.33
CA VAL A 96 4.43 12.62 -2.01
C VAL A 96 3.97 11.20 -1.65
N SER A 97 3.78 10.92 -0.37
CA SER A 97 3.32 9.59 0.06
C SER A 97 1.94 9.22 -0.49
N ALA A 98 1.01 10.19 -0.53
CA ALA A 98 -0.32 9.97 -1.08
C ALA A 98 -0.30 9.75 -2.60
N LEU A 99 0.57 10.46 -3.33
CA LEU A 99 0.77 10.29 -4.76
C LEU A 99 1.47 8.96 -5.10
N ILE A 100 2.40 8.48 -4.25
CA ILE A 100 2.95 7.12 -4.35
C ILE A 100 1.81 6.10 -4.28
N ALA A 101 0.95 6.19 -3.25
CA ALA A 101 -0.18 5.28 -3.09
C ALA A 101 -1.13 5.32 -4.30
N LYS A 102 -1.47 6.53 -4.78
CA LYS A 102 -2.30 6.74 -5.97
C LYS A 102 -1.70 6.06 -7.20
N ARG A 103 -0.41 6.30 -7.49
CA ARG A 103 0.27 5.75 -8.68
C ARG A 103 0.43 4.22 -8.60
N LEU A 104 0.72 3.67 -7.42
CA LEU A 104 0.76 2.22 -7.22
C LEU A 104 -0.60 1.55 -7.49
N ILE A 105 -1.68 2.21 -7.06
CA ILE A 105 -3.04 1.74 -7.29
C ILE A 105 -3.40 1.82 -8.77
N ASP A 106 -3.06 2.92 -9.45
CA ASP A 106 -3.32 3.05 -10.88
C ASP A 106 -2.63 1.95 -11.68
N GLU A 107 -1.35 1.68 -11.40
CA GLU A 107 -0.62 0.57 -12.02
C GLU A 107 -1.28 -0.78 -11.72
N ALA A 108 -1.78 -0.98 -10.50
CA ALA A 108 -2.46 -2.23 -10.14
C ALA A 108 -3.78 -2.43 -10.89
N PHE A 109 -4.49 -1.34 -11.25
CA PHE A 109 -5.65 -1.41 -12.15
C PHE A 109 -5.23 -1.67 -13.59
N GLU A 110 -4.17 -1.01 -14.07
CA GLU A 110 -3.66 -1.19 -15.43
C GLU A 110 -3.16 -2.63 -15.68
N GLU A 111 -2.55 -3.23 -14.66
CA GLU A 111 -2.10 -4.64 -14.66
C GLU A 111 -3.20 -5.64 -14.28
N GLU A 112 -4.46 -5.19 -14.15
CA GLU A 112 -5.63 -6.01 -13.82
C GLU A 112 -5.48 -6.86 -12.53
N VAL A 113 -4.64 -6.39 -11.59
CA VAL A 113 -4.41 -7.05 -10.29
C VAL A 113 -5.55 -6.74 -9.32
N ILE A 114 -6.25 -5.62 -9.52
CA ILE A 114 -7.41 -5.20 -8.73
C ILE A 114 -8.57 -4.77 -9.64
N GLU A 115 -9.80 -4.98 -9.17
CA GLU A 115 -11.02 -4.66 -9.89
C GLU A 115 -11.78 -3.50 -9.24
N ASP A 116 -12.56 -2.76 -10.03
CA ASP A 116 -13.45 -1.71 -9.53
C ASP A 116 -14.45 -2.25 -8.50
N GLY A 117 -14.71 -1.47 -7.45
CA GLY A 117 -15.58 -1.88 -6.33
C GLY A 117 -14.90 -2.79 -5.29
N SER A 118 -13.60 -3.05 -5.45
CA SER A 118 -12.74 -3.59 -4.40
C SER A 118 -12.75 -2.76 -3.12
N VAL A 119 -12.26 -3.32 -2.01
CA VAL A 119 -12.04 -2.60 -0.75
C VAL A 119 -10.54 -2.38 -0.57
N LEU A 120 -10.13 -1.12 -0.32
CA LEU A 120 -8.74 -0.77 -0.10
C LEU A 120 -8.42 -0.78 1.40
N GLY A 121 -7.42 -1.54 1.80
CA GLY A 121 -6.83 -1.48 3.15
C GLY A 121 -5.49 -0.77 3.11
N VAL A 122 -5.35 0.34 3.83
CA VAL A 122 -4.08 1.05 4.00
C VAL A 122 -3.55 0.82 5.41
N THR A 123 -2.31 0.34 5.52
CA THR A 123 -1.68 0.04 6.79
C THR A 123 -0.24 0.53 6.86
N GLY A 124 0.31 0.55 8.07
CA GLY A 124 1.66 1.05 8.34
C GLY A 124 1.70 2.58 8.45
N ARG A 125 2.60 3.05 9.32
CA ARG A 125 2.75 4.49 9.63
C ARG A 125 2.99 5.36 8.39
N ALA A 126 3.64 4.81 7.37
CA ALA A 126 3.90 5.49 6.11
C ALA A 126 2.60 5.90 5.37
N GLY A 127 1.51 5.15 5.51
CA GLY A 127 0.23 5.47 4.85
C GLY A 127 -0.82 6.12 5.75
N ILE A 128 -0.73 5.95 7.08
CA ILE A 128 -1.83 6.27 8.00
C ILE A 128 -1.62 7.51 8.89
N THR A 129 -0.45 8.15 8.82
CA THR A 129 -0.08 9.30 9.68
C THR A 129 -0.23 10.64 8.94
N GLY A 130 -0.23 11.75 9.68
CA GLY A 130 -0.35 13.09 9.09
C GLY A 130 -1.70 13.31 8.40
N GLU A 131 -1.69 13.98 7.26
CA GLU A 131 -2.85 14.20 6.39
C GLU A 131 -2.95 13.16 5.26
N LYS A 132 -2.02 12.19 5.19
CA LYS A 132 -2.01 11.12 4.18
C LYS A 132 -3.34 10.38 4.04
N PRO A 133 -4.06 9.99 5.13
CA PRO A 133 -5.35 9.32 4.98
C PRO A 133 -6.37 10.15 4.19
N ARG A 134 -6.45 11.46 4.46
CA ARG A 134 -7.37 12.36 3.76
C ARG A 134 -6.98 12.49 2.29
N LEU A 135 -5.70 12.70 2.01
CA LEU A 135 -5.17 12.85 0.64
C LEU A 135 -5.34 11.56 -0.18
N ILE A 136 -5.05 10.40 0.40
CA ILE A 136 -5.26 9.10 -0.26
C ILE A 136 -6.74 8.90 -0.58
N LEU A 137 -7.64 9.19 0.36
CA LEU A 137 -9.09 9.11 0.13
C LEU A 137 -9.54 9.99 -1.04
N GLU A 138 -9.02 11.21 -1.15
CA GLU A 138 -9.34 12.12 -2.27
C GLU A 138 -8.97 11.53 -3.64
N TYR A 139 -7.89 10.76 -3.72
CA TYR A 139 -7.44 10.15 -4.96
C TYR A 139 -8.16 8.86 -5.33
N VAL A 140 -8.55 8.04 -4.34
CA VAL A 140 -8.94 6.64 -4.60
C VAL A 140 -10.44 6.36 -4.41
N ASN A 141 -11.20 7.24 -3.74
CA ASN A 141 -12.59 6.96 -3.34
C ASN A 141 -13.57 6.64 -4.46
N LYS A 142 -13.27 7.00 -5.71
CA LYS A 142 -14.16 6.75 -6.86
C LYS A 142 -14.11 5.31 -7.36
N ARG A 143 -12.98 4.62 -7.17
CA ARG A 143 -12.75 3.26 -7.68
C ARG A 143 -13.00 2.17 -6.65
N PHE A 144 -12.82 2.49 -5.37
CA PHE A 144 -13.03 1.54 -4.29
C PHE A 144 -14.40 1.72 -3.63
N LYS A 145 -15.00 0.61 -3.24
CA LYS A 145 -16.27 0.60 -2.49
C LYS A 145 -16.10 1.15 -1.08
N ASP A 146 -14.97 0.84 -0.45
CA ASP A 146 -14.64 1.25 0.91
C ASP A 146 -13.11 1.34 1.05
N VAL A 147 -12.65 2.20 1.96
CA VAL A 147 -11.23 2.43 2.24
C VAL A 147 -11.02 2.45 3.75
N VAL A 148 -10.18 1.56 4.25
CA VAL A 148 -9.96 1.38 5.68
C VAL A 148 -8.50 1.63 6.03
N PHE A 149 -8.26 2.48 7.02
CA PHE A 149 -6.93 2.75 7.56
C PHE A 149 -6.73 2.01 8.88
N VAL A 150 -5.68 1.19 8.97
CA VAL A 150 -5.46 0.30 10.13
C VAL A 150 -4.00 0.35 10.56
N SER A 151 -3.72 0.54 11.85
CA SER A 151 -2.34 0.60 12.37
C SER A 151 -1.56 -0.70 12.21
N ASP A 152 -2.19 -1.82 12.55
CA ASP A 152 -1.51 -3.11 12.72
C ASP A 152 -2.19 -4.22 11.91
N ALA A 153 -2.57 -3.93 10.66
CA ALA A 153 -3.35 -4.86 9.84
C ALA A 153 -2.63 -6.20 9.64
N LEU A 154 -1.30 -6.18 9.47
CA LEU A 154 -0.50 -7.39 9.30
C LEU A 154 -0.48 -8.24 10.58
N ALA A 155 -0.27 -7.63 11.74
CA ALA A 155 -0.25 -8.34 13.02
C ALA A 155 -1.64 -8.91 13.37
N LEU A 156 -2.69 -8.12 13.15
CA LEU A 156 -4.07 -8.56 13.32
C LEU A 156 -4.42 -9.69 12.34
N GLY A 157 -4.02 -9.56 11.08
CA GLY A 157 -4.22 -10.59 10.06
C GLY A 157 -3.51 -11.90 10.43
N ALA A 158 -2.27 -11.83 10.90
CA ALA A 158 -1.53 -13.00 11.38
C ALA A 158 -2.20 -13.67 12.59
N ALA A 159 -2.66 -12.89 13.57
CA ALA A 159 -3.38 -13.41 14.74
C ALA A 159 -4.71 -14.07 14.36
N VAL A 160 -5.46 -13.46 13.45
CA VAL A 160 -6.71 -14.00 12.89
C VAL A 160 -6.44 -15.33 12.17
N MET A 161 -5.41 -15.39 11.33
CA MET A 161 -5.02 -16.60 10.61
C MET A 161 -4.57 -17.71 11.56
N ALA A 162 -3.76 -17.40 12.58
CA ALA A 162 -3.35 -18.36 13.59
C ALA A 162 -4.56 -18.97 14.33
N ARG A 163 -5.54 -18.15 14.74
CA ARG A 163 -6.78 -18.63 15.36
C ARG A 163 -7.62 -19.49 14.41
N CYS A 164 -7.68 -19.11 13.13
CA CYS A 164 -8.35 -19.89 12.10
C CYS A 164 -7.70 -21.26 11.90
N MET A 165 -6.36 -21.33 11.82
CA MET A 165 -5.60 -22.58 11.69
C MET A 165 -5.77 -23.50 12.90
N ASN A 166 -5.89 -22.92 14.11
CA ASN A 166 -6.15 -23.65 15.35
C ASN A 166 -7.64 -23.93 15.61
N SER A 167 -8.51 -23.75 14.60
CA SER A 167 -9.96 -24.01 14.69
C SER A 167 -10.65 -23.28 15.85
N MET A 168 -10.15 -22.11 16.25
CA MET A 168 -10.72 -21.32 17.35
C MET A 168 -11.95 -20.49 16.93
N GLY A 169 -12.37 -20.58 15.66
CA GLY A 169 -13.53 -19.87 15.12
C GLY A 169 -14.74 -20.78 15.02
N THR A 170 -15.92 -20.25 15.32
CA THR A 170 -17.19 -20.99 15.22
C THR A 170 -18.05 -20.45 14.08
N PRO A 171 -19.05 -21.18 13.58
CA PRO A 171 -20.02 -20.65 12.61
C PRO A 171 -20.79 -19.43 13.12
N HIS A 172 -21.00 -19.33 14.44
CA HIS A 172 -21.67 -18.18 15.09
C HIS A 172 -20.71 -17.01 15.36
N THR A 173 -19.42 -17.28 15.51
CA THR A 173 -18.36 -16.28 15.68
C THR A 173 -17.25 -16.54 14.65
N PRO A 174 -17.50 -16.22 13.37
CA PRO A 174 -16.54 -16.48 12.30
C PRO A 174 -15.31 -15.59 12.48
N ILE A 175 -14.12 -16.20 12.45
CA ILE A 175 -12.84 -15.48 12.53
C ILE A 175 -12.32 -15.11 11.14
N GLY A 176 -12.69 -15.87 10.12
CA GLY A 176 -12.33 -15.62 8.73
C GLY A 176 -13.45 -16.04 7.78
N GLY A 177 -13.51 -15.45 6.59
CA GLY A 177 -14.55 -15.70 5.60
C GLY A 177 -14.77 -14.51 4.68
N ARG A 178 -15.89 -14.50 3.95
CA ARG A 178 -16.27 -13.36 3.11
C ARG A 178 -16.66 -12.19 4.01
N GLN A 179 -16.33 -10.96 3.61
CA GLN A 179 -16.80 -9.76 4.30
C GLN A 179 -18.34 -9.81 4.46
N LYS A 180 -18.83 -9.58 5.69
CA LYS A 180 -20.25 -9.71 6.08
C LYS A 180 -20.88 -11.11 5.81
N GLY A 181 -20.05 -12.13 5.60
CA GLY A 181 -20.48 -13.52 5.37
C GLY A 181 -20.10 -14.46 6.51
N PRO A 182 -20.63 -15.70 6.50
CA PRO A 182 -20.28 -16.71 7.48
C PRO A 182 -18.85 -17.25 7.24
N CYS A 183 -18.34 -18.01 8.21
CA CYS A 183 -17.04 -18.66 8.10
C CYS A 183 -16.99 -19.63 6.91
N ILE A 184 -15.94 -19.53 6.09
CA ILE A 184 -15.74 -20.45 4.93
C ILE A 184 -15.22 -21.83 5.33
N LEU A 185 -14.83 -22.04 6.60
CA LEU A 185 -14.26 -23.31 7.07
C LEU A 185 -15.21 -24.50 6.81
N GLY A 186 -16.51 -24.31 7.03
CA GLY A 186 -17.51 -25.34 6.75
C GLY A 186 -17.58 -25.72 5.26
N MET A 187 -17.48 -24.73 4.37
CA MET A 187 -17.44 -24.95 2.92
C MET A 187 -16.15 -25.67 2.51
N ARG A 188 -15.01 -25.27 3.11
CA ARG A 188 -13.70 -25.86 2.85
C ARG A 188 -13.62 -27.33 3.29
N ARG A 189 -14.15 -27.65 4.47
CA ARG A 189 -14.27 -29.04 4.96
C ARG A 189 -15.12 -29.91 4.03
N LYS A 190 -16.25 -29.39 3.53
CA LYS A 190 -17.10 -30.11 2.55
C LYS A 190 -16.35 -30.37 1.24
N LEU A 191 -15.58 -29.42 0.75
CA LEU A 191 -14.75 -29.57 -0.46
C LEU A 191 -13.61 -30.58 -0.27
N GLN A 192 -12.96 -30.60 0.90
CA GLN A 192 -11.91 -31.58 1.23
C GLN A 192 -12.47 -33.00 1.28
N ARG A 193 -13.60 -33.23 1.96
CA ARG A 193 -14.27 -34.54 1.97
C ARG A 193 -14.62 -35.03 0.57
N LYS A 194 -15.16 -34.15 -0.29
CA LYS A 194 -15.46 -34.50 -1.70
C LYS A 194 -14.21 -34.83 -2.52
N LYS A 195 -13.05 -34.28 -2.17
CA LYS A 195 -11.77 -34.66 -2.79
C LYS A 195 -11.31 -36.02 -2.26
N GLU A 196 -11.31 -36.25 -0.96
CA GLU A 196 -10.94 -37.55 -0.36
C GLU A 196 -11.77 -38.70 -0.94
N GLU A 197 -13.07 -38.50 -1.16
CA GLU A 197 -13.96 -39.48 -1.82
C GLU A 197 -13.54 -39.81 -3.27
N LYS A 198 -12.79 -38.94 -3.96
CA LYS A 198 -12.26 -39.17 -5.32
C LYS A 198 -10.88 -39.81 -5.37
N TRP A 199 -10.16 -39.89 -4.25
CA TRP A 199 -8.84 -40.54 -4.16
C TRP A 199 -8.93 -42.01 -3.69
N ILE A 200 -10.15 -42.51 -3.40
CA ILE A 200 -10.43 -43.85 -2.90
C ILE A 200 -10.97 -44.79 -4.00
N GLU A 201 -10.98 -44.36 -5.27
CA GLU A 201 -11.10 -45.27 -6.43
C GLU A 201 -9.71 -45.68 -6.94
#